data_AF-A0A9Q3Q7S8-F1
#
_entry.id   AF-A0A9Q3Q7S8-F1
#
_cell.length_a   1.000
_cell.length_b   1.000
_cell.length_c   1.000
_cell.angle_alpha   90.00
_cell.angle_beta   90.00
_cell.angle_gamma   90.00
#
_symmetry.space_group_name_H-M   'P 1'
#
loop_
_entity.id
_entity.type
_entity.pdbx_description
1 polymer ?
#
loop_
_entity_poly.entity_id
_entity_poly.type
_entity_poly.pdbx_seq_one_letter_code
_entity_poly.pdbx_strand_id
1 'polypeptide(L)' 'MEKAKVQQIIDWPPPRNLKALQSLLGFANFYHRFIKNYSKKISSLTSFLKKDSCFPLNEEAL' A
#
# COMPACT_ATOMS: atom_id res chain seq x y z
N MET A 1 -1.38 11.99 18.37
CA MET A 1 -0.43 12.23 17.25
C MET A 1 -0.19 10.99 16.38
N GLU A 2 -0.24 9.76 16.92
CA GLU A 2 0.02 8.55 16.11
C GLU A 2 -1.17 8.06 15.29
N LYS A 3 -2.42 8.16 15.80
CA LYS A 3 -3.63 7.77 15.06
C LYS A 3 -3.81 8.52 13.74
N ALA A 4 -3.59 9.84 13.75
CA ALA A 4 -3.74 10.70 12.56
C ALA A 4 -2.80 10.31 11.40
N LYS A 5 -1.58 9.82 11.71
CA LYS A 5 -0.62 9.39 10.70
C LYS A 5 -0.99 8.04 10.09
N VAL A 6 -1.53 7.13 10.89
CA VAL A 6 -2.08 5.86 10.39
C VAL A 6 -3.36 6.12 9.60
N GLN A 7 -4.19 7.08 10.00
CA GLN A 7 -5.36 7.52 9.23
C GLN A 7 -4.97 8.00 7.82
N GLN A 8 -3.89 8.77 7.68
CA GLN A 8 -3.42 9.17 6.34
C GLN A 8 -3.05 8.00 5.41
N ILE A 9 -2.65 6.85 5.95
CA ILE A 9 -2.42 5.63 5.16
C ILE A 9 -3.76 4.99 4.75
N ILE A 10 -4.76 5.06 5.63
CA ILE A 10 -6.11 4.54 5.39
C ILE A 10 -6.84 5.41 4.36
N ASP A 11 -6.71 6.72 4.48
CA ASP A 11 -7.28 7.72 3.55
C ASP A 11 -6.45 7.88 2.27
N TRP A 12 -5.39 7.09 2.09
CA TRP A 12 -4.53 7.21 0.93
C TRP A 12 -5.29 6.80 -0.34
N PRO A 13 -5.25 7.60 -1.41
CA PRO A 13 -5.99 7.29 -2.62
C PRO A 13 -5.46 6.00 -3.26
N PRO A 14 -6.34 5.17 -3.87
CA PRO A 14 -5.92 3.93 -4.49
C PRO A 14 -4.84 4.18 -5.55
N PRO A 15 -3.71 3.45 -5.52
CA PRO A 15 -2.60 3.70 -6.43
C PRO A 15 -3.00 3.33 -7.86
N ARG A 16 -3.00 4.33 -8.76
CA ARG A 16 -3.36 4.16 -10.18
C ARG A 16 -2.18 3.73 -11.06
N ASN A 17 -0.97 3.65 -10.51
CA ASN A 17 0.22 3.27 -11.26
C ASN A 17 1.27 2.64 -10.32
N LEU A 18 2.23 1.91 -10.91
CA LEU A 18 3.31 1.25 -10.16
C LEU A 18 4.14 2.22 -9.32
N LYS A 19 4.36 3.45 -9.79
CA LYS A 19 5.10 4.48 -9.02
C LYS A 19 4.35 4.88 -7.75
N ALA A 20 3.04 5.11 -7.84
CA ALA A 20 2.18 5.44 -6.70
C ALA A 20 2.09 4.28 -5.72
N LEU A 21 2.04 3.03 -6.23
CA LEU A 21 2.10 1.84 -5.39
C LEU A 21 3.43 1.77 -4.63
N GLN A 22 4.56 2.00 -5.30
CA GLN A 22 5.88 2.04 -4.64
C GLN A 22 5.97 3.16 -3.60
N SER A 23 5.44 4.35 -3.89
CA SER A 23 5.38 5.46 -2.92
C SER A 23 4.52 5.11 -1.70
N LEU A 24 3.35 4.51 -1.91
CA LEU A 24 2.49 4.03 -0.83
C LEU A 24 3.20 2.98 0.02
N LEU A 25 3.85 1.99 -0.61
CA LEU A 25 4.59 0.95 0.09
C LEU A 25 5.78 1.51 0.88
N GLY A 26 6.49 2.50 0.34
CA GLY A 26 7.56 3.20 1.04
C GLY A 26 7.04 3.94 2.28
N PHE A 27 5.92 4.64 2.15
CA PHE A 27 5.26 5.34 3.26
C PHE A 27 4.72 4.36 4.30
N ALA A 28 4.03 3.31 3.88
CA ALA A 28 3.45 2.28 4.75
C ALA A 28 4.55 1.49 5.49
N ASN A 29 5.73 1.30 4.88
CA ASN A 29 6.87 0.66 5.53
C ASN A 29 7.39 1.48 6.71
N PHE A 30 7.28 2.80 6.68
CA PHE A 30 7.66 3.62 7.84
C PHE A 30 6.76 3.35 9.05
N TYR A 31 5.49 2.99 8.82
CA TYR A 31 4.48 2.77 9.86
C TYR A 31 4.16 1.29 10.12
N HIS A 32 4.89 0.34 9.52
CA HIS A 32 4.56 -1.08 9.61
C HIS A 32 4.46 -1.59 11.06
N ARG A 33 5.26 -1.03 11.99
CA ARG A 33 5.29 -1.40 13.41
C ARG A 33 3.97 -1.07 14.14
N PHE A 34 3.19 -0.14 13.60
CA PHE A 34 1.92 0.32 14.16
C PHE A 34 0.71 -0.35 13.48
N ILE A 35 0.93 -1.09 12.39
CA ILE A 35 -0.13 -1.73 11.60
C ILE A 35 -0.17 -3.22 11.92
N LYS A 36 -1.24 -3.65 12.58
CA LYS A 36 -1.46 -5.07 12.90
C LYS A 36 -1.58 -5.89 11.61
N ASN A 37 -0.86 -7.00 11.51
CA ASN A 37 -0.80 -7.87 10.34
C ASN A 37 -0.32 -7.17 9.05
N TYR A 38 0.54 -6.15 9.16
CA TYR A 38 1.08 -5.39 8.02
C TYR A 38 1.58 -6.29 6.89
N SER A 39 2.43 -7.27 7.21
CA SER A 39 3.02 -8.19 6.22
C SER A 39 1.95 -8.89 5.38
N LYS A 40 0.85 -9.35 6.00
CA LYS A 40 -0.26 -10.02 5.30
C LYS A 40 -1.03 -9.05 4.39
N LYS A 41 -1.23 -7.79 4.81
CA LYS A 41 -1.94 -6.76 4.03
C LYS A 41 -1.13 -6.31 2.81
N ILE A 42 0.18 -6.16 3.00
CA ILE A 42 1.10 -5.64 1.98
C ILE A 42 1.54 -6.73 1.02
N SER A 43 1.57 -8.00 1.42
CA SER A 43 1.98 -9.12 0.56
C SER A 43 1.28 -9.14 -0.80
N SER A 44 -0.03 -8.93 -0.84
CA SER A 44 -0.80 -8.84 -2.09
C SER A 44 -0.35 -7.66 -2.95
N LEU A 45 -0.08 -6.51 -2.33
CA LEU A 45 0.40 -5.29 -3.00
C LEU A 45 1.84 -5.47 -3.53
N THR A 46 2.73 -6.07 -2.75
CA THR A 46 4.12 -6.34 -3.17
C THR A 46 4.19 -7.38 -4.28
N SER A 47 3.23 -8.30 -4.36
CA SER A 47 3.15 -9.25 -5.47
C SER A 47 2.97 -8.54 -6.81
N PHE A 48 2.25 -7.41 -6.84
CA PHE A 48 2.10 -6.61 -8.06
C PHE A 48 3.35 -5.81 -8.46
N LEU A 49 4.36 -5.68 -7.58
CA LEU A 49 5.65 -5.07 -7.92
C LEU A 49 6.62 -6.03 -8.61
N LYS A 50 6.29 -7.32 -8.69
CA LYS A 50 7.15 -8.31 -9.35
C LYS A 50 7.16 -8.09 -10.87
N LYS A 51 8.31 -8.35 -11.49
CA LYS A 51 8.64 -8.04 -12.90
C LYS A 51 7.64 -8.61 -13.92
N ASP A 52 6.92 -9.67 -13.56
CA ASP A 52 5.93 -10.36 -14.41
C ASP A 52 4.47 -10.11 -13.99
N SER A 53 4.23 -9.21 -13.03
CA SER A 53 2.87 -8.94 -12.56
C SER A 53 2.27 -7.76 -13.31
N CYS A 54 1.21 -8.03 -14.07
CA CYS A 54 0.37 -6.98 -14.64
C CYS A 54 -0.36 -6.31 -13.48
N PHE A 55 0.03 -5.09 -13.09
CA PHE A 55 -0.72 -4.31 -12.10
C PHE A 55 -2.11 -4.04 -12.69
N PRO A 56 -3.19 -4.68 -12.19
CA PRO A 56 -4.51 -4.47 -12.74
C PRO A 56 -4.90 -3.04 -12.36
N LEU A 57 -4.95 -2.17 -13.36
CA LEU A 57 -5.33 -0.76 -13.22
C LEU A 57 -6.86 -0.65 -13.10
N ASN A 58 -7.46 -1.53 -12.30
CA ASN A 58 -8.90 -1.60 -12.13
C ASN A 58 -9.27 -0.99 -10.78
N GLU A 59 -10.23 -0.08 -10.85
CA GLU A 59 -10.74 0.81 -9.80
C GLU A 59 -11.39 0.07 -8.61
N GLU A 60 -11.41 -1.27 -8.62
CA GLU A 60 -12.17 -2.14 -7.69
C GLU A 60 -11.38 -2.67 -6.48
N ALA A 61 -10.11 -2.29 -6.30
CA ALA A 61 -9.38 -2.65 -5.08
C ALA A 61 -9.64 -1.61 -3.96
N LEU A 62 -10.88 -1.57 -3.45
CA LEU A 62 -11.26 -0.88 -2.21
C LEU A 62 -11.78 -1.90 -1.19
#